data_AF-A0A816HPH2-F1
#
_entry.id   AF-A0A816HPH2-F1
#
_cell.length_a   1.000
_cell.length_b   1.000
_cell.length_c   1.000
_cell.angle_alpha   90.00
_cell.angle_beta   90.00
_cell.angle_gamma   90.00
#
_symmetry.space_group_name_H-M   'P 1'
#
loop_
_entity.id
_entity.type
_entity.pdbx_description
1 polymer ?
#
loop_
_entity_poly.entity_id
_entity_poly.type
_entity_poly.pdbx_seq_one_letter_code
_entity_poly.pdbx_strand_id
1 'polypeptide(L)'
;QGDYKTAEVIYKEALTVLEESLGPKHIEVAEILNSMGLVLEKKDDYNEAQAFYERAIKIIKNTFGPNQEHYKLGIYYNNLANLDRKRSDYDGALRIYRRALAIIEKTLGPEHSEAAEILHNIGQVQFQSG
;
A
#
# COMPACT_ATOMS: atom_id res chain seq x y z
N GLN A 1 -16.11 10.20 13.05
CA GLN A 1 -15.52 8.87 13.28
C GLN A 1 -16.07 7.95 12.21
N GLY A 2 -15.21 7.41 11.34
CA GLY A 2 -15.64 6.41 10.36
C GLY A 2 -15.99 5.11 11.07
N ASP A 3 -17.00 4.40 10.60
CA ASP A 3 -17.36 3.09 11.14
C ASP A 3 -16.38 2.03 10.61
N TYR A 4 -15.17 2.02 11.16
CA TYR A 4 -14.10 1.11 10.76
C TYR A 4 -14.49 -0.37 10.98
N LYS A 5 -15.36 -0.64 11.96
CA LYS A 5 -15.86 -2.00 12.21
C LYS A 5 -16.73 -2.48 11.06
N THR A 6 -17.66 -1.64 10.60
CA THR A 6 -18.50 -1.97 9.43
C THR A 6 -17.64 -2.10 8.18
N ALA A 7 -16.64 -1.24 7.97
CA ALA A 7 -15.71 -1.36 6.84
C ALA A 7 -14.96 -2.70 6.85
N GLU A 8 -14.42 -3.14 8.00
CA GLU A 8 -13.72 -4.42 8.11
C GLU A 8 -14.61 -5.63 7.79
N VAL A 9 -15.86 -5.61 8.26
CA VAL A 9 -16.81 -6.70 7.98
C VAL A 9 -17.07 -6.78 6.48
N ILE A 10 -17.41 -5.65 5.84
CA ILE A 10 -17.70 -5.58 4.41
C ILE A 10 -16.47 -5.99 3.58
N TYR A 11 -15.27 -5.52 3.93
CA TYR A 11 -14.06 -5.92 3.21
C TYR A 11 -13.71 -7.40 3.40
N LYS A 12 -13.96 -8.00 4.57
CA LYS A 12 -13.77 -9.45 4.79
C LYS A 12 -14.73 -10.29 3.95
N GLU A 13 -16.00 -9.87 3.87
CA GLU A 13 -16.98 -10.51 2.98
C GLU A 13 -16.55 -10.40 1.51
N ALA A 14 -16.17 -9.21 1.06
CA ALA A 14 -15.68 -8.99 -0.31
C ALA A 14 -14.42 -9.82 -0.61
N LEU A 15 -13.47 -9.90 0.33
CA LEU A 15 -12.27 -10.72 0.20
C LEU A 15 -12.63 -12.19 0.00
N THR A 16 -13.55 -12.72 0.80
CA THR A 16 -13.99 -14.12 0.72
C THR A 16 -14.58 -14.42 -0.65
N VAL A 17 -15.51 -13.58 -1.12
CA VAL A 17 -16.15 -13.74 -2.43
C VAL A 17 -15.14 -13.69 -3.58
N LEU A 18 -14.18 -12.77 -3.55
CA LEU A 18 -13.17 -12.66 -4.61
C LEU A 18 -12.16 -13.80 -4.59
N GLU A 19 -11.76 -14.28 -3.40
CA GLU A 19 -10.87 -15.43 -3.27
C GLU A 19 -11.53 -16.71 -3.81
N GLU A 20 -12.82 -16.91 -3.56
CA GLU A 20 -13.58 -18.06 -4.08
C GLU A 20 -13.84 -17.98 -5.59
N SER A 21 -14.14 -16.79 -6.10
CA SER A 21 -14.53 -16.61 -7.51
C SER A 21 -13.36 -16.47 -8.48
N LEU A 22 -12.29 -15.75 -8.08
CA LEU A 22 -11.15 -15.41 -8.94
C LEU A 22 -9.84 -16.05 -8.47
N GLY A 23 -9.82 -16.60 -7.26
CA GLY A 23 -8.64 -17.19 -6.65
C GLY A 23 -7.82 -16.19 -5.81
N PRO A 24 -7.07 -16.67 -4.80
CA PRO A 24 -6.40 -15.84 -3.80
C PRO A 24 -5.19 -15.04 -4.31
N LYS A 25 -4.86 -15.18 -5.60
CA LYS A 25 -3.76 -14.49 -6.29
C LYS A 25 -4.26 -13.54 -7.37
N HIS A 26 -5.57 -13.30 -7.46
CA HIS A 26 -6.12 -12.37 -8.44
C HIS A 26 -5.81 -10.91 -8.10
N ILE A 27 -5.68 -10.04 -9.11
CA ILE A 27 -5.34 -8.63 -8.91
C ILE A 27 -6.37 -7.87 -8.08
N GLU A 28 -7.66 -8.22 -8.19
CA GLU A 28 -8.74 -7.60 -7.40
C GLU A 28 -8.65 -7.97 -5.91
N VAL A 29 -8.14 -9.18 -5.58
CA VAL A 29 -7.85 -9.56 -4.20
C VAL A 29 -6.79 -8.62 -3.61
N ALA A 30 -5.78 -8.20 -4.40
CA ALA A 30 -4.78 -7.25 -3.93
C ALA A 30 -5.37 -5.86 -3.59
N GLU A 31 -6.39 -5.42 -4.34
CA GLU A 31 -7.06 -4.14 -4.07
C GLU A 31 -7.82 -4.15 -2.74
N ILE A 32 -8.55 -5.24 -2.45
CA ILE A 32 -9.24 -5.41 -1.17
C ILE A 32 -8.23 -5.48 -0.02
N LEU A 33 -7.15 -6.26 -0.17
CA LEU A 33 -6.11 -6.35 0.86
C LEU A 33 -5.48 -4.98 1.15
N ASN A 34 -5.15 -4.19 0.11
CA ASN A 34 -4.64 -2.84 0.32
C ASN A 34 -5.66 -1.93 1.05
N SER A 35 -6.95 -2.05 0.72
CA SER A 35 -8.01 -1.28 1.38
C SER A 35 -8.18 -1.67 2.85
N MET A 36 -8.11 -2.96 3.18
CA MET A 36 -8.10 -3.45 4.56
C MET A 36 -6.89 -2.94 5.34
N GLY A 37 -5.71 -2.92 4.70
CA GLY A 37 -4.51 -2.34 5.28
C GLY A 37 -4.70 -0.87 5.67
N LEU A 38 -5.34 -0.06 4.83
CA LEU A 38 -5.64 1.35 5.13
C LEU A 38 -6.60 1.49 6.32
N VAL A 39 -7.62 0.64 6.43
CA VAL A 39 -8.55 0.67 7.57
C VAL A 39 -7.80 0.37 8.87
N LEU A 40 -6.94 -0.65 8.88
CA LEU A 40 -6.16 -1.04 10.05
C LEU A 40 -5.11 0.02 10.41
N GLU A 41 -4.49 0.64 9.42
CA GLU A 41 -3.60 1.79 9.61
C GLU A 41 -4.31 2.95 10.34
N LYS A 42 -5.58 3.23 10.01
CA LYS A 42 -6.37 4.27 10.69
C LYS A 42 -6.82 3.89 12.10
N LYS A 43 -6.73 2.61 12.46
CA LYS A 43 -6.98 2.07 13.81
C LYS A 43 -5.70 1.84 14.62
N ASP A 44 -4.55 2.25 14.09
CA ASP A 44 -3.23 2.04 14.68
C ASP A 44 -2.80 0.56 14.79
N ASP A 45 -3.46 -0.35 14.05
CA ASP A 45 -3.03 -1.75 13.93
C ASP A 45 -2.05 -1.93 12.77
N TYR A 46 -0.83 -1.42 12.98
CA TYR A 46 0.18 -1.39 11.93
C TYR A 46 0.71 -2.78 11.55
N ASN A 47 0.65 -3.75 12.46
CA ASN A 47 1.17 -5.09 12.20
C ASN A 47 0.24 -5.86 11.26
N GLU A 48 -1.08 -5.81 11.51
CA GLU A 48 -2.04 -6.43 10.61
C GLU A 48 -2.11 -5.68 9.27
N ALA A 49 -2.04 -4.35 9.29
CA ALA A 49 -1.97 -3.54 8.06
C ALA A 49 -0.78 -3.92 7.17
N GLN A 50 0.41 -4.09 7.76
CA GLN A 50 1.61 -4.51 7.04
C GLN A 50 1.43 -5.87 6.35
N ALA A 51 0.87 -6.86 7.05
CA ALA A 51 0.62 -8.18 6.48
C ALA A 51 -0.29 -8.11 5.24
N PHE A 52 -1.31 -7.24 5.28
CA PHE A 52 -2.19 -7.01 4.14
C PHE A 52 -1.49 -6.34 2.96
N TYR A 53 -0.71 -5.29 3.20
CA TYR A 53 0.07 -4.63 2.13
C TYR A 53 1.10 -5.56 1.50
N GLU A 54 1.84 -6.33 2.29
CA GLU A 54 2.83 -7.28 1.79
C GLU A 54 2.18 -8.37 0.93
N ARG A 55 1.00 -8.87 1.34
CA ARG A 55 0.23 -9.82 0.55
C ARG A 55 -0.25 -9.20 -0.77
N ALA A 56 -0.77 -7.97 -0.75
CA ALA A 56 -1.18 -7.24 -1.95
C ALA A 56 0.00 -7.04 -2.93
N ILE A 57 1.15 -6.60 -2.42
CA ILE A 57 2.39 -6.42 -3.19
C ILE A 57 2.81 -7.75 -3.84
N LYS A 58 2.80 -8.86 -3.07
CA LYS A 58 3.17 -10.19 -3.58
C LYS A 58 2.26 -10.63 -4.72
N ILE A 59 0.96 -10.34 -4.64
CA ILE A 59 0.01 -10.64 -5.72
C ILE A 59 0.37 -9.85 -6.98
N ILE A 60 0.49 -8.52 -6.89
CA ILE A 60 0.81 -7.68 -8.05
C ILE A 60 2.13 -8.10 -8.71
N LYS A 61 3.18 -8.35 -7.92
CA LYS A 61 4.48 -8.82 -8.44
C LYS A 61 4.38 -10.15 -9.19
N ASN A 62 3.55 -11.08 -8.72
CA ASN A 62 3.36 -12.37 -9.38
C ASN A 62 2.51 -12.25 -10.65
N THR A 63 1.55 -11.34 -10.68
CA THR A 63 0.67 -11.13 -11.83
C THR A 63 1.41 -10.53 -13.03
N PHE A 64 2.25 -9.52 -12.81
CA PHE A 64 2.98 -8.85 -13.91
C PHE A 64 4.39 -9.42 -14.14
N GLY A 65 4.91 -10.21 -13.19
CA GLY A 65 6.25 -10.76 -13.24
C GLY A 65 7.33 -9.77 -12.76
N PRO A 66 8.57 -10.25 -12.52
CA PRO A 66 9.62 -9.47 -11.86
C PRO A 66 10.17 -8.29 -12.69
N ASN A 67 9.95 -8.31 -14.02
CA ASN A 67 10.51 -7.32 -14.95
C ASN A 67 9.50 -6.27 -15.41
N GLN A 68 8.23 -6.36 -14.96
CA GLN A 68 7.21 -5.39 -15.28
C GLN A 68 6.74 -4.69 -14.01
N GLU A 69 6.86 -3.36 -14.02
CA GLU A 69 6.37 -2.53 -12.94
C GLU A 69 4.95 -2.08 -13.28
N HIS A 70 4.06 -2.20 -12.30
CA HIS A 70 2.67 -1.74 -12.39
C HIS A 70 2.45 -0.67 -11.32
N TYR A 71 1.76 0.41 -11.67
CA TYR A 71 1.61 1.59 -10.80
C TYR A 71 1.07 1.25 -9.39
N LYS A 72 0.18 0.25 -9.29
CA LYS A 72 -0.30 -0.28 -7.99
C LYS A 72 0.81 -0.68 -7.03
N LEU A 73 1.97 -1.16 -7.51
CA LEU A 73 3.12 -1.44 -6.63
C LEU A 73 3.62 -0.15 -5.96
N GLY A 74 3.69 0.95 -6.71
CA GLY A 74 4.07 2.25 -6.17
C GLY A 74 3.12 2.70 -5.06
N ILE A 75 1.81 2.62 -5.31
CA ILE A 75 0.77 2.95 -4.32
C ILE A 75 0.89 2.07 -3.06
N TYR A 76 1.06 0.75 -3.22
CA TYR A 76 1.12 -0.15 -2.06
C TYR A 76 2.43 0.00 -1.27
N TYR A 77 3.54 0.29 -1.95
CA TYR A 77 4.79 0.63 -1.28
C TYR A 77 4.70 1.98 -0.55
N ASN A 78 4.02 2.98 -1.10
CA ASN A 78 3.75 4.24 -0.39
C ASN A 78 2.98 3.99 0.92
N ASN A 79 1.96 3.15 0.89
CA ASN A 79 1.20 2.77 2.09
C ASN A 79 2.04 1.99 3.10
N LEU A 80 2.88 1.06 2.64
CA LEU A 80 3.81 0.34 3.51
C LEU A 80 4.81 1.29 4.18
N ALA A 81 5.35 2.27 3.44
CA ALA A 81 6.26 3.28 3.97
C ALA A 81 5.59 4.20 5.01
N ASN A 82 4.29 4.49 4.86
CA ASN A 82 3.52 5.21 5.88
C ASN A 82 3.53 4.47 7.23
N LEU A 83 3.52 3.13 7.24
CA LEU A 83 3.61 2.34 8.48
C LEU A 83 4.96 2.52 9.16
N ASP A 84 6.05 2.45 8.41
CA ASP A 84 7.40 2.66 8.94
C ASP A 84 7.55 4.07 9.51
N ARG A 85 7.04 5.09 8.80
CA ARG A 85 7.01 6.47 9.29
C ARG A 85 6.22 6.60 10.60
N LYS A 86 5.04 5.97 10.69
CA LYS A 86 4.21 5.96 11.92
C LYS A 86 4.88 5.26 13.09
N ARG A 87 5.73 4.26 12.81
CA ARG A 87 6.58 3.59 13.80
C ARG A 87 7.89 4.34 14.11
N SER A 88 8.08 5.52 13.54
CA SER A 88 9.32 6.32 13.64
C SER A 88 10.56 5.65 13.04
N ASP A 89 10.39 4.62 12.17
CA ASP A 89 11.47 4.08 11.34
C ASP A 89 11.60 4.95 10.07
N TYR A 90 12.20 6.12 10.23
CA TYR A 90 12.33 7.09 9.15
C TYR A 90 13.25 6.63 8.01
N ASP A 91 14.32 5.90 8.35
CA ASP A 91 15.23 5.33 7.35
C ASP A 91 14.55 4.22 6.53
N GLY A 92 13.78 3.35 7.20
CA GLY A 92 12.88 2.38 6.57
C GLY A 92 11.91 3.04 5.59
N ALA A 93 11.17 4.03 6.10
CA ALA A 93 10.18 4.77 5.34
C ALA A 93 10.79 5.43 4.09
N LEU A 94 11.91 6.15 4.23
CA LEU A 94 12.57 6.84 3.12
C LEU A 94 13.05 5.88 2.02
N ARG A 95 13.55 4.69 2.38
CA ARG A 95 13.93 3.68 1.37
C ARG A 95 12.71 3.22 0.58
N ILE A 96 11.60 2.93 1.26
CA ILE A 96 10.40 2.41 0.62
C ILE A 96 9.69 3.50 -0.20
N TYR A 97 9.60 4.74 0.29
CA TYR A 97 9.04 5.86 -0.48
C TYR A 97 9.83 6.12 -1.76
N ARG A 98 11.17 6.12 -1.74
CA ARG A 98 11.97 6.29 -2.96
C ARG A 98 11.70 5.20 -3.99
N ARG A 99 11.51 3.96 -3.53
CA ARG A 99 11.09 2.85 -4.40
C ARG A 99 9.69 3.07 -4.97
N ALA A 100 8.74 3.50 -4.14
CA ALA A 100 7.39 3.82 -4.57
C ALA A 100 7.39 4.92 -5.65
N LEU A 101 8.14 6.00 -5.41
CA LEU A 101 8.27 7.13 -6.33
C LEU A 101 8.81 6.69 -7.68
N ALA A 102 9.93 5.95 -7.70
CA ALA A 102 10.53 5.46 -8.93
C ALA A 102 9.55 4.61 -9.77
N ILE A 103 8.71 3.78 -9.13
CA ILE A 103 7.69 3.00 -9.82
C ILE A 103 6.60 3.92 -10.39
N ILE A 104 6.08 4.85 -9.61
CA ILE A 104 5.03 5.79 -10.07
C ILE A 104 5.55 6.65 -11.23
N GLU A 105 6.72 7.25 -11.09
CA GLU A 105 7.31 8.09 -12.14
C GLU A 105 7.49 7.32 -13.46
N LYS A 106 7.93 6.06 -13.39
CA LYS A 106 8.11 5.23 -14.58
C LYS A 106 6.79 4.78 -15.21
N THR A 107 5.77 4.49 -14.40
CA THR A 107 4.51 3.89 -14.88
C THR A 107 3.43 4.92 -15.22
N LEU A 108 3.40 6.06 -14.53
CA LEU A 108 2.38 7.11 -14.68
C LEU A 108 2.96 8.48 -15.06
N GLY A 109 4.29 8.65 -14.95
CA GLY A 109 4.97 9.93 -15.18
C GLY A 109 5.21 10.73 -13.89
N PRO A 110 6.22 11.61 -13.87
CA PRO A 110 6.59 12.38 -12.67
C PRO A 110 5.58 13.47 -12.27
N GLU A 111 4.74 13.93 -13.22
CA GLU A 111 3.71 14.94 -12.96
C GLU A 111 2.39 14.34 -12.44
N HIS A 112 2.33 13.02 -12.22
CA HIS A 112 1.13 12.35 -11.72
C HIS A 112 0.87 12.67 -10.24
N SER A 113 -0.40 12.75 -9.84
CA SER A 113 -0.79 13.09 -8.45
C SER A 113 -0.18 12.15 -7.40
N GLU A 114 -0.07 10.86 -7.73
CA GLU A 114 0.60 9.84 -6.88
C GLU A 114 2.09 10.16 -6.63
N ALA A 115 2.80 10.73 -7.62
CA ALA A 115 4.18 11.14 -7.43
C ALA A 115 4.27 12.33 -6.45
N ALA A 116 3.36 13.29 -6.60
CA ALA A 116 3.24 14.43 -5.70
C ALA A 116 2.91 14.00 -4.26
N GLU A 117 2.03 13.00 -4.07
CA GLU A 117 1.72 12.45 -2.75
C GLU A 117 2.95 11.80 -2.10
N ILE A 118 3.69 10.98 -2.85
CA ILE A 118 4.90 10.32 -2.33
C ILE A 118 5.97 11.36 -1.98
N LEU A 119 6.16 12.38 -2.82
CA LEU A 119 7.08 13.50 -2.54
C LEU A 119 6.67 14.27 -1.27
N HIS A 120 5.37 14.50 -1.08
CA HIS A 120 4.86 15.10 0.14
C HIS A 120 5.21 14.25 1.37
N ASN A 121 4.99 12.94 1.30
CA ASN A 121 5.30 12.01 2.40
C ASN A 121 6.82 11.95 2.70
N ILE A 122 7.67 11.98 1.67
CA ILE A 122 9.13 12.08 1.84
C ILE A 122 9.48 13.38 2.57
N GLY A 123 8.89 14.52 2.18
CA GLY A 123 9.09 15.81 2.84
C GLY A 123 8.68 15.77 4.32
N GLN A 124 7.56 15.11 4.63
CA GLN A 124 7.14 14.90 6.03
C GLN A 124 8.17 14.09 6.81
N VAL A 125 8.69 12.99 6.26
CA VAL A 125 9.73 12.20 6.96
C VAL A 125 10.97 13.04 7.22
N GLN A 126 11.46 13.78 6.22
CA GLN A 126 12.66 14.62 6.37
C GLN A 126 12.49 15.67 7.46
N PHE A 127 11.29 16.25 7.57
CA PHE A 127 10.95 17.18 8.65
C PHE A 127 10.87 16.50 10.02
N GLN A 128 10.40 15.26 10.09
CA GLN A 128 10.28 14.49 11.35
C GLN A 128 11.61 13.87 11.81
N SER A 129 12.55 13.61 10.91
CA SER A 129 13.85 12.99 11.19
C SER A 129 14.98 13.99 11.44
N GLY A 130 14.76 15.27 11.16
CA GLY A 130 15.69 16.36 11.44
C GLY A 130 15.49 16.96 12.83
#